data_AF-A0A5J5C9G4-F1
#
_entry.id   AF-A0A5J5C9G4-F1
#
_cell.length_a   1.000
_cell.length_b   1.000
_cell.length_c   1.000
_cell.angle_alpha   90.00
_cell.angle_beta   90.00
_cell.angle_gamma   90.00
#
_symmetry.space_group_name_H-M   'P 1'
#
loop_
_entity.id
_entity.type
_entity.pdbx_description
1 polymer ?
#
loop_
_entity_poly.entity_id
_entity_poly.type
_entity_poly.pdbx_seq_one_letter_code
_entity_poly.pdbx_strand_id
1 'polypeptide(L)'
;WFSIFFETVRPELISCASAGEDNTCNKFFISSTGRPIYNASNDLSRFQKHYNCPKITSQAARRAFETAIKGSKTSTEQGLVATYLSPSNATADKHYRMTQLEHVSEAFWILKDVARDAKSDGEPSAKRSRGVAASYSSPRMDEQTAFDLLTQSFPVTISGPAPKKRKRSHLTGTHDRSCYDKRLPTESRLLTWMASQEWTTNCPNVKNVLSQWRPQESVAGAANEKAIFKLTKMQKWTGLVAIDIPGKGKGVVTSRPFHKNEVVCDYHGNVVTRAEGRAIHKKSKEGEMGYMFFFKDAQGVAKCIDATTSHCK
;
A
#
# COMPACT_ATOMS: atom_id res chain seq x y z
N TRP A 1 -10.62 -7.08 0.00
CA TRP A 1 -9.61 -8.12 -0.29
C TRP A 1 -9.52 -8.36 -1.79
N PHE A 2 -10.61 -8.72 -2.48
CA PHE A 2 -10.60 -8.90 -3.93
C PHE A 2 -10.20 -7.63 -4.72
N SER A 3 -10.63 -6.43 -4.30
CA SER A 3 -10.18 -5.17 -4.92
C SER A 3 -8.67 -4.99 -4.82
N ILE A 4 -8.09 -5.11 -3.62
CA ILE A 4 -6.64 -5.07 -3.39
C ILE A 4 -5.91 -6.13 -4.21
N PHE A 5 -6.46 -7.34 -4.26
CA PHE A 5 -5.89 -8.39 -5.09
C PHE A 5 -5.90 -8.00 -6.57
N PHE A 6 -7.01 -7.49 -7.10
CA PHE A 6 -7.15 -7.21 -8.53
C PHE A 6 -6.43 -5.92 -8.98
N GLU A 7 -6.47 -4.87 -8.18
CA GLU A 7 -5.94 -3.54 -8.50
C GLU A 7 -4.46 -3.38 -8.13
N THR A 8 -3.97 -4.14 -7.16
CA THR A 8 -2.61 -3.96 -6.62
C THR A 8 -1.75 -5.20 -6.78
N VAL A 9 -2.21 -6.36 -6.30
CA VAL A 9 -1.36 -7.57 -6.25
C VAL A 9 -1.27 -8.26 -7.61
N ARG A 10 -2.40 -8.43 -8.31
CA ARG A 10 -2.52 -9.14 -9.57
C ARG A 10 -1.68 -8.51 -10.69
N PRO A 11 -1.66 -7.17 -10.88
CA PRO A 11 -0.83 -6.54 -11.91
C PRO A 11 0.67 -6.77 -11.68
N GLU A 12 1.12 -6.77 -10.42
CA GLU A 12 2.53 -7.05 -10.08
C GLU A 12 2.90 -8.51 -10.40
N LEU A 13 2.01 -9.46 -10.09
CA LEU A 13 2.26 -10.87 -10.38
C LEU A 13 2.26 -11.17 -11.90
N ILE A 14 1.37 -10.53 -12.67
CA ILE A 14 1.36 -10.64 -14.15
C ILE A 14 2.65 -10.06 -14.74
N SER A 15 3.11 -8.91 -14.22
CA SER A 15 4.35 -8.28 -14.69
C SER A 15 5.60 -9.13 -14.45
N CYS A 16 5.55 -10.09 -13.52
CA CYS A 16 6.64 -11.02 -13.23
C CYS A 16 6.63 -12.27 -14.12
N ALA A 17 5.56 -12.53 -14.87
CA ALA A 17 5.51 -13.63 -15.82
C ALA A 17 6.31 -13.28 -17.07
N SER A 18 7.25 -14.15 -17.46
CA SER A 18 7.95 -14.05 -18.74
C SER A 18 6.95 -14.11 -19.90
N ALA A 19 7.08 -13.17 -20.85
CA ALA A 19 6.24 -13.05 -22.03
C ALA A 19 6.18 -14.38 -22.80
N GLY A 20 5.09 -15.12 -22.61
CA GLY A 20 4.87 -16.43 -23.17
C GLY A 20 3.40 -16.77 -23.06
N GLU A 21 2.72 -16.70 -24.21
CA GLU A 21 1.36 -17.14 -24.51
C GLU A 21 0.17 -16.24 -24.09
N ASP A 22 -0.62 -15.94 -25.14
CA ASP A 22 -1.70 -14.96 -25.33
C ASP A 22 -2.96 -15.12 -24.45
N ASN A 23 -2.91 -15.87 -23.34
CA ASN A 23 -4.13 -16.20 -22.59
C ASN A 23 -4.04 -16.05 -21.06
N THR A 24 -2.94 -15.48 -20.56
CA THR A 24 -2.72 -15.27 -19.11
C THR A 24 -3.52 -14.09 -18.56
N CYS A 25 -3.79 -13.08 -19.38
CA CYS A 25 -4.51 -11.85 -18.99
C CYS A 25 -6.00 -12.09 -18.64
N ASN A 26 -6.63 -13.12 -19.21
CA ASN A 26 -8.07 -13.37 -19.10
C ASN A 26 -8.50 -14.23 -17.90
N LYS A 27 -7.57 -14.81 -17.13
CA LYS A 27 -7.93 -15.66 -15.98
C LYS A 27 -7.89 -14.90 -14.65
N PHE A 28 -8.93 -15.08 -13.84
CA PHE A 28 -9.13 -14.35 -12.59
C PHE A 28 -8.09 -14.70 -11.51
N PHE A 29 -7.82 -16.00 -11.31
CA PHE A 29 -6.86 -16.49 -10.32
C PHE A 29 -5.50 -16.81 -10.95
N ILE A 30 -4.43 -16.23 -10.39
CA ILE A 30 -3.04 -16.41 -10.83
C ILE A 30 -2.14 -16.78 -9.65
N SER A 31 -1.07 -17.52 -9.92
CA SER A 31 -0.05 -17.94 -8.95
C SER A 31 0.90 -16.78 -8.62
N SER A 32 1.77 -16.99 -7.63
CA SER A 32 2.88 -16.09 -7.31
C SER A 32 3.89 -15.91 -8.45
N THR A 33 3.85 -16.77 -9.47
CA THR A 33 4.68 -16.67 -10.69
C THR A 33 3.95 -16.00 -11.85
N GLY A 34 2.76 -15.43 -11.60
CA GLY A 34 1.94 -14.77 -12.62
C GLY A 34 1.23 -15.72 -13.58
N ARG A 35 1.40 -17.04 -13.40
CA ARG A 35 0.77 -18.06 -14.24
C ARG A 35 -0.65 -18.34 -13.77
N PRO A 36 -1.60 -18.65 -14.66
CA PRO A 36 -2.95 -18.96 -14.22
C PRO A 36 -3.00 -20.21 -13.34
N ILE A 37 -3.82 -20.15 -12.29
CA ILE A 37 -4.10 -21.32 -11.47
C ILE A 37 -5.08 -22.21 -12.23
N TYR A 38 -4.68 -23.47 -12.45
CA TYR A 38 -5.49 -24.41 -13.22
C TYR A 38 -6.70 -24.93 -12.45
N ASN A 39 -6.58 -25.13 -11.13
CA ASN A 39 -7.65 -25.68 -10.31
C ASN A 39 -7.67 -25.04 -8.90
N ALA A 40 -8.41 -23.93 -8.79
CA ALA A 40 -8.57 -23.20 -7.52
C ALA A 40 -9.21 -24.07 -6.41
N SER A 41 -10.05 -25.05 -6.77
CA SER A 41 -10.68 -25.96 -5.80
C SER A 41 -9.66 -26.90 -5.15
N ASN A 42 -8.67 -27.38 -5.91
CA ASN A 42 -7.59 -28.20 -5.39
C ASN A 42 -6.68 -27.40 -4.45
N ASP A 43 -6.34 -26.17 -4.82
CA ASP A 43 -5.52 -25.30 -3.97
C ASP A 43 -6.25 -24.87 -2.70
N LEU A 44 -7.56 -24.58 -2.79
CA LEU A 44 -8.39 -24.35 -1.61
C LEU A 44 -8.44 -25.59 -0.70
N SER A 45 -8.53 -26.78 -1.28
CA SER A 45 -8.53 -28.04 -0.51
C SER A 45 -7.18 -28.27 0.19
N ARG A 46 -6.06 -27.98 -0.49
CA ARG A 46 -4.72 -28.03 0.11
C ARG A 46 -4.57 -27.02 1.25
N PHE A 47 -5.06 -25.80 1.05
CA PHE A 47 -5.07 -24.75 2.07
C PHE A 47 -5.87 -25.19 3.30
N GLN A 48 -7.09 -25.69 3.10
CA GLN A 48 -7.94 -26.19 4.19
C GLN A 48 -7.25 -27.31 4.97
N LYS A 49 -6.63 -28.26 4.27
CA LYS A 49 -5.85 -29.33 4.91
C LYS A 49 -4.66 -28.79 5.70
N HIS A 50 -3.87 -27.88 5.12
CA HIS A 50 -2.65 -27.36 5.74
C HIS A 50 -2.93 -26.58 7.02
N TYR A 51 -4.00 -25.78 7.04
CA TYR A 51 -4.39 -24.97 8.21
C TYR A 51 -5.47 -25.62 9.08
N ASN A 52 -5.74 -26.92 8.88
CA ASN A 52 -6.77 -27.67 9.61
C ASN A 52 -8.15 -26.97 9.63
N CYS A 53 -8.50 -26.31 8.52
CA CYS A 53 -9.79 -25.64 8.35
C CYS A 53 -10.84 -26.64 7.88
N PRO A 54 -12.13 -26.45 8.24
CA PRO A 54 -13.22 -27.26 7.72
C PRO A 54 -13.25 -27.28 6.19
N LYS A 55 -13.56 -28.44 5.61
CA LYS A 55 -13.69 -28.60 4.17
C LYS A 55 -14.98 -27.94 3.70
N ILE A 56 -14.88 -26.70 3.22
CA ILE A 56 -16.01 -25.93 2.69
C ILE A 56 -15.88 -25.86 1.17
N THR A 57 -16.89 -26.35 0.46
CA THR A 57 -16.98 -26.26 -1.01
C THR A 57 -17.73 -25.01 -1.43
N SER A 58 -17.56 -24.57 -2.68
CA SER A 58 -18.34 -23.46 -3.24
C SER A 58 -19.84 -23.75 -3.24
N GLN A 59 -20.23 -25.02 -3.44
CA GLN A 59 -21.63 -25.46 -3.32
C GLN A 59 -22.14 -25.36 -1.89
N ALA A 60 -21.34 -25.75 -0.89
CA ALA A 60 -21.71 -25.61 0.53
C ALA A 60 -21.91 -24.13 0.90
N ALA A 61 -21.01 -23.26 0.43
CA ALA A 61 -21.15 -21.81 0.64
C ALA A 61 -22.42 -21.24 -0.02
N ARG A 62 -22.73 -21.63 -1.27
CA ARG A 62 -23.98 -21.19 -1.95
C ARG A 62 -25.23 -21.65 -1.20
N ARG A 63 -25.30 -22.95 -0.84
CA ARG A 63 -26.43 -23.52 -0.10
C ARG A 63 -26.68 -22.82 1.24
N ALA A 64 -25.61 -22.41 1.93
CA ALA A 64 -25.73 -21.65 3.16
C ALA A 64 -26.45 -20.31 2.94
N PHE A 65 -26.11 -19.58 1.88
CA PHE A 65 -26.81 -18.34 1.52
C PHE A 65 -28.24 -18.59 1.05
N GLU A 66 -28.47 -19.57 0.18
CA GLU A 66 -29.82 -19.92 -0.29
C GLU A 66 -30.75 -20.29 0.86
N THR A 67 -30.25 -21.05 1.84
CA THR A 67 -31.02 -21.48 3.02
C THR A 67 -31.32 -20.30 3.93
N ALA A 68 -30.35 -19.42 4.17
CA ALA A 68 -30.53 -18.25 5.01
C ALA A 68 -31.53 -17.24 4.40
N ILE A 69 -31.54 -17.10 3.07
CA ILE A 69 -32.48 -16.22 2.35
C ILE A 69 -33.90 -16.82 2.35
N LYS A 70 -34.04 -18.14 2.19
CA LYS A 70 -35.35 -18.81 2.18
C LYS A 70 -36.14 -18.58 3.47
N GLY A 71 -35.46 -18.41 4.59
CA GLY A 71 -36.07 -18.13 5.90
C GLY A 71 -36.40 -16.67 6.18
N SER A 72 -35.91 -15.72 5.38
CA SER A 72 -35.89 -14.30 5.77
C SER A 72 -36.26 -13.29 4.67
N LYS A 73 -36.37 -13.71 3.41
CA LYS A 73 -36.60 -12.83 2.25
C LYS A 73 -37.81 -13.25 1.42
N THR A 74 -38.35 -12.34 0.62
CA THR A 74 -39.49 -12.56 -0.26
C THR A 74 -39.17 -13.51 -1.43
N SER A 75 -40.21 -14.06 -2.08
CA SER A 75 -40.05 -14.93 -3.26
C SER A 75 -39.31 -14.23 -4.41
N THR A 76 -39.54 -12.93 -4.59
CA THR A 76 -38.87 -12.10 -5.61
C THR A 76 -37.38 -11.94 -5.32
N GLU A 77 -37.01 -11.59 -4.08
CA GLU A 77 -35.63 -11.47 -3.63
C GLU A 77 -34.88 -12.81 -3.72
N GLN A 78 -35.55 -13.91 -3.36
CA GLN A 78 -35.04 -15.26 -3.53
C GLN A 78 -34.71 -15.56 -5.00
N GLY A 79 -35.59 -15.18 -5.94
CA GLY A 79 -35.38 -15.33 -7.38
C GLY A 79 -34.20 -14.51 -7.91
N LEU A 80 -34.02 -13.28 -7.43
CA LEU A 80 -32.89 -12.42 -7.79
C LEU A 80 -31.56 -13.04 -7.34
N VAL A 81 -31.49 -13.54 -6.11
CA VAL A 81 -30.27 -14.16 -5.58
C VAL A 81 -30.00 -15.52 -6.21
N ALA A 82 -31.02 -16.34 -6.46
CA ALA A 82 -30.87 -17.61 -7.17
C ALA A 82 -30.33 -17.41 -8.59
N THR A 83 -30.78 -16.35 -9.27
CA THR A 83 -30.26 -15.96 -10.59
C THR A 83 -28.80 -15.52 -10.48
N TYR A 84 -28.46 -14.72 -9.46
CA TYR A 84 -27.10 -14.25 -9.22
C TYR A 84 -26.11 -15.38 -8.83
N LEU A 85 -26.56 -16.37 -8.06
CA LEU A 85 -25.74 -17.48 -7.57
C LEU A 85 -25.73 -18.71 -8.50
N SER A 86 -26.50 -18.68 -9.59
CA SER A 86 -26.80 -19.85 -10.43
C SER A 86 -25.54 -20.59 -10.91
N PRO A 87 -25.51 -21.93 -10.83
CA PRO A 87 -24.42 -22.74 -11.33
C PRO A 87 -24.46 -22.80 -12.86
N SER A 88 -23.52 -22.16 -13.55
CA SER A 88 -23.42 -22.23 -15.00
C SER A 88 -22.67 -23.49 -15.42
N ASN A 89 -23.32 -24.37 -16.19
CA ASN A 89 -22.66 -25.14 -17.26
C ASN A 89 -23.54 -25.36 -18.51
N ALA A 90 -24.79 -24.87 -18.57
CA ALA A 90 -25.66 -25.09 -19.74
C ALA A 90 -26.14 -23.82 -20.47
N THR A 91 -25.92 -22.62 -19.94
CA THR A 91 -26.47 -21.39 -20.57
C THR A 91 -25.70 -20.12 -20.20
N ALA A 92 -24.36 -20.16 -20.23
CA ALA A 92 -23.52 -19.00 -19.96
C ALA A 92 -23.88 -17.80 -20.87
N ASP A 93 -24.06 -18.01 -22.17
CA ASP A 93 -24.38 -16.91 -23.11
C ASP A 93 -25.80 -16.33 -22.96
N LYS A 94 -26.75 -17.12 -22.43
CA LYS A 94 -28.14 -16.67 -22.26
C LYS A 94 -28.36 -15.93 -20.93
N HIS A 95 -27.54 -16.20 -19.91
CA HIS A 95 -27.64 -15.59 -18.59
C HIS A 95 -26.72 -14.39 -18.36
N TYR A 96 -25.50 -14.36 -18.93
CA TYR A 96 -24.63 -13.18 -18.83
C TYR A 96 -25.16 -11.97 -19.62
N ARG A 97 -26.06 -12.18 -20.59
CA ARG A 97 -26.72 -11.11 -21.36
C ARG A 97 -28.09 -10.66 -20.82
N MET A 98 -28.63 -11.33 -19.80
CA MET A 98 -29.98 -11.03 -19.26
C MET A 98 -29.99 -10.68 -17.76
N THR A 99 -28.84 -10.43 -17.15
CA THR A 99 -28.82 -9.84 -15.81
C THR A 99 -28.79 -8.33 -15.94
N GLN A 100 -29.96 -7.70 -15.76
CA GLN A 100 -30.02 -6.24 -15.61
C GLN A 100 -29.12 -5.83 -14.45
N LEU A 101 -28.32 -4.77 -14.64
CA LEU A 101 -27.34 -4.30 -13.65
C LEU A 101 -27.99 -4.03 -12.28
N GLU A 102 -29.25 -3.59 -12.30
CA GLU A 102 -30.09 -3.37 -11.12
C GLU A 102 -30.32 -4.67 -10.33
N HIS A 103 -30.71 -5.77 -10.98
CA HIS A 103 -30.94 -7.07 -10.35
C HIS A 103 -29.67 -7.65 -9.73
N VAL A 104 -28.52 -7.45 -10.38
CA VAL A 104 -27.21 -7.86 -9.86
C VAL A 104 -26.85 -7.07 -8.59
N SER A 105 -27.10 -5.76 -8.63
CA SER A 105 -26.83 -4.88 -7.49
C SER A 105 -27.75 -5.20 -6.32
N GLU A 106 -29.02 -5.45 -6.57
CA GLU A 106 -30.02 -5.81 -5.57
C GLU A 106 -29.71 -7.15 -4.90
N ALA A 107 -29.40 -8.19 -5.70
CA ALA A 107 -28.97 -9.49 -5.20
C ALA A 107 -27.71 -9.38 -4.32
N PHE A 108 -26.75 -8.53 -4.68
CA PHE A 108 -25.56 -8.26 -3.88
C PHE A 108 -25.91 -7.66 -2.50
N TRP A 109 -26.82 -6.69 -2.45
CA TRP A 109 -27.23 -6.07 -1.20
C TRP A 109 -27.98 -7.07 -0.30
N ILE A 110 -28.84 -7.91 -0.87
CA ILE A 110 -29.54 -8.98 -0.14
C ILE A 110 -28.54 -9.97 0.48
N LEU A 111 -27.55 -10.43 -0.28
CA LEU A 111 -26.51 -11.33 0.22
C LEU A 111 -25.67 -10.71 1.35
N LYS A 112 -25.36 -9.42 1.22
CA LYS A 112 -24.61 -8.67 2.23
C LYS A 112 -25.38 -8.51 3.54
N ASP A 113 -26.70 -8.35 3.46
CA ASP A 113 -27.59 -8.25 4.61
C ASP A 113 -27.62 -9.59 5.38
N VAL A 114 -27.87 -10.68 4.67
CA VAL A 114 -27.88 -12.04 5.24
C VAL A 114 -26.55 -12.42 5.90
N ALA A 115 -25.42 -12.00 5.30
CA ALA A 115 -24.10 -12.22 5.88
C ALA A 115 -23.84 -11.44 7.19
N ARG A 116 -24.60 -10.36 7.44
CA ARG A 116 -24.53 -9.60 8.70
C ARG A 116 -25.35 -10.27 9.79
N ASP A 117 -26.54 -10.77 9.45
CA ASP A 117 -27.46 -11.39 10.42
C ASP A 117 -26.92 -12.72 10.98
N ALA A 118 -26.25 -13.51 10.13
CA ALA A 118 -25.61 -14.78 10.52
C ALA A 118 -24.50 -14.65 11.58
N LYS A 119 -24.02 -13.43 11.89
CA LYS A 119 -23.02 -13.18 12.94
C LYS A 119 -23.62 -12.93 14.33
N SER A 120 -24.95 -12.94 14.47
CA SER A 120 -25.61 -12.60 15.73
C SER A 120 -25.99 -13.80 16.62
N ASP A 121 -25.99 -15.04 16.10
CA ASP A 121 -26.53 -16.22 16.79
C ASP A 121 -25.49 -17.08 17.56
N GLY A 122 -24.44 -16.47 18.11
CA GLY A 122 -23.42 -17.22 18.88
C GLY A 122 -22.73 -16.39 19.96
N GLU A 123 -23.10 -16.69 21.22
CA GLU A 123 -22.56 -16.27 22.53
C GLU A 123 -23.13 -15.00 23.24
N PRO A 124 -23.44 -15.11 24.55
CA PRO A 124 -24.07 -14.04 25.33
C PRO A 124 -23.07 -13.01 25.88
N SER A 125 -23.39 -11.74 25.61
CA SER A 125 -23.11 -10.53 26.40
C SER A 125 -21.67 -10.25 26.87
N ALA A 126 -20.91 -9.58 26.00
CA ALA A 126 -20.12 -8.44 26.43
C ALA A 126 -20.56 -7.21 25.63
N LYS A 127 -21.26 -6.29 26.32
CA LYS A 127 -21.79 -5.00 25.84
C LYS A 127 -20.92 -4.40 24.73
N ARG A 128 -21.36 -4.50 23.47
CA ARG A 128 -20.86 -3.67 22.38
C ARG A 128 -22.04 -3.01 21.67
N SER A 129 -22.25 -1.78 22.13
CA SER A 129 -22.99 -0.69 21.51
C SER A 129 -23.12 -0.82 19.99
N ARG A 130 -24.39 -0.80 19.55
CA ARG A 130 -24.87 -0.58 18.19
C ARG A 130 -23.92 0.32 17.40
N GLY A 131 -23.31 -0.22 16.36
CA GLY A 131 -22.56 0.53 15.36
C GLY A 131 -23.13 0.19 14.01
N VAL A 132 -24.08 1.03 13.56
CA VAL A 132 -24.63 1.06 12.21
C VAL A 132 -23.52 0.76 11.21
N ALA A 133 -23.73 -0.26 10.38
CA ALA A 133 -22.79 -0.64 9.34
C ALA A 133 -22.84 0.42 8.23
N ALA A 134 -22.21 1.56 8.50
CA ALA A 134 -22.01 2.65 7.56
C ALA A 134 -21.40 2.07 6.29
N SER A 135 -22.10 2.35 5.18
CA SER A 135 -21.57 2.30 3.83
C SER A 135 -20.08 2.66 3.83
N TYR A 136 -19.22 1.72 3.44
CA TYR A 136 -17.81 2.00 3.14
C TYR A 136 -17.74 2.76 1.82
N SER A 137 -18.29 3.97 1.79
CA SER A 137 -17.82 5.00 0.90
C SER A 137 -16.65 5.64 1.64
N SER A 138 -15.42 5.50 1.13
CA SER A 138 -14.33 6.34 1.64
C SER A 138 -14.77 7.79 1.48
N PRO A 139 -14.64 8.64 2.50
CA PRO A 139 -14.90 10.06 2.35
C PRO A 139 -14.09 10.58 1.15
N ARG A 140 -14.78 11.13 0.13
CA ARG A 140 -14.10 11.86 -0.94
C ARG A 140 -13.69 13.21 -0.34
N MET A 141 -12.42 13.35 -0.01
CA MET A 141 -11.83 14.58 0.51
C MET A 141 -10.39 14.68 0.05
N ASP A 142 -9.86 15.90 -0.02
CA ASP A 142 -8.45 16.13 -0.29
C ASP A 142 -7.57 15.77 0.92
N GLU A 143 -6.27 15.64 0.68
CA GLU A 143 -5.31 15.19 1.68
C GLU A 143 -5.20 16.14 2.89
N GLN A 144 -5.35 17.46 2.66
CA GLN A 144 -5.23 18.45 3.72
C GLN A 144 -6.43 18.38 4.66
N THR A 145 -7.64 18.33 4.11
CA THR A 145 -8.86 18.11 4.90
C THR A 145 -8.81 16.81 5.69
N ALA A 146 -8.30 15.72 5.09
CA ALA A 146 -8.13 14.44 5.79
C ALA A 146 -7.12 14.54 6.94
N PHE A 147 -6.02 15.28 6.75
CA PHE A 147 -5.00 15.49 7.79
C PHE A 147 -5.52 16.34 8.95
N ASP A 148 -6.25 17.42 8.65
CA ASP A 148 -6.83 18.30 9.66
C ASP A 148 -7.88 17.56 10.50
N LEU A 149 -8.75 16.78 9.86
CA LEU A 149 -9.72 15.93 10.55
C LEU A 149 -9.06 14.88 11.45
N LEU A 150 -7.99 14.23 10.96
CA LEU A 150 -7.23 13.25 11.75
C LEU A 150 -6.59 13.89 12.97
N THR A 151 -6.06 15.10 12.82
CA THR A 151 -5.38 15.85 13.88
C THR A 151 -6.37 16.36 14.92
N GLN A 152 -7.54 16.87 14.49
CA GLN A 152 -8.63 17.27 15.38
C GLN A 152 -9.23 16.08 16.14
N SER A 153 -9.45 14.96 15.45
CA SER A 153 -10.07 13.76 16.05
C SER A 153 -9.11 12.97 16.94
N PHE A 154 -7.81 13.03 16.66
CA PHE A 154 -6.78 12.33 17.41
C PHE A 154 -5.54 13.21 17.62
N PRO A 155 -5.65 14.22 18.51
CA PRO A 155 -4.54 15.11 18.83
C PRO A 155 -3.28 14.32 19.21
N VAL A 156 -2.13 14.76 18.70
CA VAL A 156 -0.84 14.13 19.02
C VAL A 156 -0.43 14.62 20.41
N THR A 157 -0.61 13.79 21.42
CA THR A 157 -0.09 14.05 22.78
C THR A 157 1.05 13.09 23.07
N ILE A 158 2.03 13.55 23.88
CA ILE A 158 3.26 12.80 24.20
C ILE A 158 2.92 11.45 24.88
N SER A 159 1.85 11.41 25.66
CA SER A 159 1.40 10.23 26.43
C SER A 159 0.11 9.60 25.89
N GLY A 160 -0.46 10.13 24.80
CA GLY A 160 -1.73 9.66 24.26
C GLY A 160 -1.59 8.35 23.48
N PRO A 161 -2.56 7.42 23.59
CA PRO A 161 -2.53 6.21 22.79
C PRO A 161 -2.72 6.54 21.31
N ALA A 162 -1.87 5.96 20.45
CA ALA A 162 -2.00 6.13 19.00
C ALA A 162 -3.37 5.57 18.52
N PRO A 163 -4.09 6.31 17.64
CA PRO A 163 -5.38 5.86 17.15
C PRO A 163 -5.25 4.56 16.34
N LYS A 164 -6.15 3.60 16.58
CA LYS A 164 -6.16 2.31 15.86
C LYS A 164 -6.39 2.54 14.36
N LYS A 165 -5.68 1.78 13.50
CA LYS A 165 -5.76 1.85 12.03
C LYS A 165 -7.20 1.92 11.52
N ARG A 166 -8.09 1.04 12.01
CA ARG A 166 -9.51 1.02 11.59
C ARG A 166 -10.22 2.36 11.77
N LYS A 167 -9.94 3.08 12.87
CA LYS A 167 -10.55 4.39 13.14
C LYS A 167 -9.98 5.47 12.23
N ARG A 168 -8.66 5.44 12.01
CA ARG A 168 -7.98 6.37 11.11
C ARG A 168 -8.44 6.18 9.67
N SER A 169 -8.40 4.96 9.14
CA SER A 169 -8.82 4.67 7.76
C SER A 169 -10.30 4.97 7.50
N HIS A 170 -11.16 4.90 8.52
CA HIS A 170 -12.55 5.32 8.39
C HIS A 170 -12.69 6.84 8.26
N LEU A 171 -11.82 7.59 8.95
CA LEU A 171 -11.83 9.05 8.97
C LEU A 171 -11.15 9.66 7.74
N THR A 172 -10.02 9.09 7.32
CA THR A 172 -9.14 9.67 6.29
C THR A 172 -9.20 8.94 4.95
N GLY A 173 -9.96 7.84 4.85
CA GLY A 173 -10.11 7.05 3.62
C GLY A 173 -8.76 6.61 3.03
N THR A 174 -8.55 6.92 1.75
CA THR A 174 -7.33 6.61 0.99
C THR A 174 -6.09 7.36 1.48
N HIS A 175 -6.26 8.44 2.26
CA HIS A 175 -5.17 9.27 2.79
C HIS A 175 -4.64 8.80 4.16
N ASP A 176 -5.15 7.69 4.74
CA ASP A 176 -4.69 7.19 6.07
C ASP A 176 -3.18 7.08 6.19
N ARG A 177 -2.53 6.51 5.17
CA ARG A 177 -1.08 6.31 5.23
C ARG A 177 -0.34 7.64 5.22
N SER A 178 -0.66 8.54 4.28
CA SER A 178 0.04 9.82 4.16
C SER A 178 -0.23 10.73 5.37
N CYS A 179 -1.48 10.76 5.88
CA CYS A 179 -1.82 11.52 7.08
C CYS A 179 -1.18 10.94 8.35
N TYR A 180 -1.08 9.62 8.47
CA TYR A 180 -0.45 8.97 9.64
C TYR A 180 1.07 9.13 9.65
N ASP A 181 1.71 9.09 8.49
CA ASP A 181 3.17 9.27 8.36
C ASP A 181 3.58 10.73 8.68
N LYS A 182 2.66 11.69 8.56
CA LYS A 182 2.78 13.07 9.06
C LYS A 182 2.57 13.21 10.58
N ARG A 183 2.66 12.14 11.39
CA ARG A 183 2.58 12.21 12.87
C ARG A 183 3.93 11.97 13.53
N LEU A 184 4.14 12.64 14.67
CA LEU A 184 5.31 12.43 15.52
C LEU A 184 5.42 10.94 15.87
N PRO A 185 6.53 10.26 15.54
CA PRO A 185 6.73 8.88 15.95
C PRO A 185 6.81 8.77 17.47
N THR A 186 6.40 7.63 18.02
CA THR A 186 6.61 7.34 19.44
C THR A 186 8.09 7.04 19.70
N GLU A 187 8.54 7.31 20.93
CA GLU A 187 9.91 7.03 21.37
C GLU A 187 10.31 5.56 21.12
N SER A 188 9.46 4.62 21.51
CA SER A 188 9.69 3.18 21.28
C SER A 188 9.83 2.85 19.79
N ARG A 189 9.00 3.44 18.92
CA ARG A 189 9.07 3.18 17.47
C ARG A 189 10.36 3.74 16.87
N LEU A 190 10.76 4.93 17.32
CA LEU A 190 12.01 5.56 16.89
C LEU A 190 13.22 4.75 17.35
N LEU A 191 13.23 4.28 18.60
CA LEU A 191 14.27 3.40 19.14
C LEU A 191 14.43 2.12 18.31
N THR A 192 13.32 1.42 18.03
CA THR A 192 13.34 0.20 17.20
C THR A 192 13.88 0.47 15.80
N TRP A 193 13.47 1.58 15.18
CA TRP A 193 13.95 1.96 13.85
C TRP A 193 15.43 2.33 13.84
N MET A 194 15.89 3.11 14.83
CA MET A 194 17.29 3.52 14.95
C MET A 194 18.21 2.31 15.17
N ALA A 195 17.78 1.35 15.99
CA ALA A 195 18.52 0.10 16.19
C ALA A 195 18.70 -0.71 14.90
N SER A 196 17.80 -0.56 13.93
CA SER A 196 17.90 -1.25 12.64
C SER A 196 18.76 -0.54 11.59
N GLN A 197 19.31 0.65 11.87
CA GLN A 197 20.11 1.42 10.90
C GLN A 197 21.61 1.08 10.93
N GLU A 198 22.05 0.17 11.81
CA GLU A 198 23.45 -0.25 11.95
C GLU A 198 24.45 0.91 12.13
N TRP A 199 23.98 2.03 12.71
CA TRP A 199 24.83 3.19 12.97
C TRP A 199 25.79 2.90 14.13
N THR A 200 27.09 3.00 13.85
CA THR A 200 28.16 2.79 14.85
C THR A 200 28.79 4.09 15.35
N THR A 201 28.53 5.20 14.67
CA THR A 201 29.05 6.54 15.00
C THR A 201 27.97 7.59 14.72
N ASN A 202 28.03 8.74 15.40
CA ASN A 202 27.09 9.85 15.23
C ASN A 202 25.61 9.47 15.40
N CYS A 203 25.31 8.49 16.26
CA CYS A 203 23.94 8.06 16.53
C CYS A 203 23.15 9.21 17.18
N PRO A 204 22.04 9.66 16.58
CA PRO A 204 21.31 10.80 17.11
C PRO A 204 20.64 10.48 18.45
N ASN A 205 20.50 11.48 19.32
CA ASN A 205 19.78 11.28 20.58
C ASN A 205 18.27 11.26 20.32
N VAL A 206 17.58 10.23 20.80
CA VAL A 206 16.14 10.02 20.58
C VAL A 206 15.30 11.20 21.07
N LYS A 207 15.59 11.77 22.25
CA LYS A 207 14.88 12.94 22.76
C LYS A 207 15.08 14.15 21.86
N ASN A 208 16.31 14.35 21.36
CA ASN A 208 16.61 15.43 20.43
C ASN A 208 15.83 15.25 19.12
N VAL A 209 15.83 14.05 18.54
CA VAL A 209 15.08 13.74 17.31
C VAL A 209 13.58 14.00 17.50
N LEU A 210 12.98 13.54 18.59
CA LEU A 210 11.56 13.76 18.88
C LEU A 210 11.24 15.24 19.09
N SER A 211 12.06 15.96 19.84
CA SER A 211 11.88 17.40 20.10
C SER A 211 11.97 18.24 18.83
N GLN A 212 12.78 17.80 17.88
CA GLN A 212 13.00 18.51 16.62
C GLN A 212 12.07 18.03 15.52
N TRP A 213 11.37 16.90 15.68
CA TRP A 213 10.56 16.32 14.62
C TRP A 213 9.43 17.28 14.19
N ARG A 214 9.15 17.31 12.88
CA ARG A 214 8.01 18.04 12.30
C ARG A 214 7.38 17.18 11.20
N PRO A 215 6.07 17.30 10.95
CA PRO A 215 5.45 16.67 9.79
C PRO A 215 6.16 17.14 8.52
N GLN A 216 6.28 16.24 7.53
CA GLN A 216 6.81 16.61 6.23
C GLN A 216 5.85 17.64 5.60
N GLU A 217 6.30 18.90 5.53
CA GLU A 217 5.60 19.96 4.82
C GLU A 217 5.56 19.64 3.33
N SER A 218 4.57 20.21 2.62
CA SER A 218 4.49 20.05 1.17
C SER A 218 5.79 20.56 0.53
N VAL A 219 6.52 19.65 -0.12
CA VAL A 219 7.78 19.95 -0.82
C VAL A 219 7.55 20.82 -2.07
N ALA A 220 6.29 21.13 -2.40
CA ALA A 220 5.92 21.98 -3.53
C ALA A 220 6.54 23.39 -3.44
N GLY A 221 6.79 23.90 -2.22
CA GLY A 221 7.49 25.18 -2.02
C GLY A 221 9.00 25.09 -2.30
N ALA A 222 9.65 24.00 -1.89
CA ALA A 222 11.10 23.81 -2.03
C ALA A 222 11.52 23.67 -3.50
N ALA A 223 10.69 23.04 -4.34
CA ALA A 223 10.95 22.92 -5.78
C ALA A 223 11.04 24.27 -6.51
N ASN A 224 10.42 25.32 -5.97
CA ASN A 224 10.39 26.67 -6.55
C ASN A 224 11.45 27.60 -5.94
N GLU A 225 12.28 27.11 -5.03
CA GLU A 225 13.29 27.92 -4.37
C GLU A 225 14.48 28.16 -5.32
N LYS A 226 14.59 29.39 -5.83
CA LYS A 226 15.69 29.81 -6.73
C LYS A 226 17.08 29.49 -6.15
N ALA A 227 17.22 29.51 -4.82
CA ALA A 227 18.46 29.16 -4.13
C ALA A 227 18.84 27.69 -4.34
N ILE A 228 17.89 26.77 -4.19
CA ILE A 228 18.11 25.33 -4.39
C ILE A 228 18.49 25.06 -5.85
N PHE A 229 17.74 25.62 -6.81
CA PHE A 229 18.08 25.46 -8.23
C PHE A 229 19.49 25.97 -8.56
N LYS A 230 19.89 27.11 -7.99
CA LYS A 230 21.24 27.65 -8.15
C LYS A 230 22.29 26.71 -7.56
N LEU A 231 22.07 26.17 -6.36
CA LEU A 231 22.99 25.23 -5.72
C LEU A 231 23.13 23.94 -6.54
N THR A 232 22.01 23.35 -6.99
CA THR A 232 21.98 22.17 -7.85
C THR A 232 22.68 22.41 -9.19
N LYS A 233 22.53 23.59 -9.79
CA LYS A 233 23.23 23.92 -11.04
C LYS A 233 24.73 24.13 -10.83
N MET A 234 25.12 24.76 -9.72
CA MET A 234 26.52 25.08 -9.43
C MET A 234 27.30 23.90 -8.87
N GLN A 235 26.62 22.90 -8.29
CA GLN A 235 27.23 21.76 -7.60
C GLN A 235 28.26 22.18 -6.53
N LYS A 236 27.99 23.31 -5.85
CA LYS A 236 28.81 23.85 -4.76
C LYS A 236 28.09 23.70 -3.43
N TRP A 237 28.47 22.68 -2.67
CA TRP A 237 27.84 22.31 -1.40
C TRP A 237 28.72 22.72 -0.21
N THR A 238 28.40 23.86 0.41
CA THR A 238 29.20 24.41 1.50
C THR A 238 28.97 23.65 2.80
N GLY A 239 30.06 23.24 3.46
CA GLY A 239 29.98 22.50 4.72
C GLY A 239 30.16 21.00 4.58
N LEU A 240 30.51 20.50 3.39
CA LEU A 240 30.80 19.09 3.13
C LEU A 240 32.25 18.91 2.67
N VAL A 241 32.91 17.87 3.15
CA VAL A 241 34.28 17.51 2.79
C VAL A 241 34.35 16.01 2.51
N ALA A 242 34.99 15.63 1.41
CA ALA A 242 35.27 14.23 1.11
C ALA A 242 36.53 13.78 1.86
N ILE A 243 36.46 12.65 2.54
CA ILE A 243 37.57 12.04 3.28
C ILE A 243 37.64 10.55 2.98
N ASP A 244 38.80 9.92 3.19
CA ASP A 244 38.91 8.47 3.19
C ASP A 244 38.54 7.91 4.57
N ILE A 245 37.56 7.01 4.60
CA ILE A 245 37.10 6.32 5.81
C ILE A 245 37.68 4.90 5.80
N PRO A 246 38.51 4.53 6.80
CA PRO A 246 39.11 3.21 6.89
C PRO A 246 38.06 2.09 6.76
N GLY A 247 38.32 1.13 5.86
CA GLY A 247 37.42 -0.01 5.59
C GLY A 247 36.14 0.32 4.83
N LYS A 248 35.84 1.60 4.52
CA LYS A 248 34.63 2.03 3.78
C LYS A 248 34.94 2.79 2.48
N GLY A 249 36.19 3.21 2.27
CA GLY A 249 36.59 4.02 1.12
C GLY A 249 36.23 5.49 1.28
N LYS A 250 35.98 6.20 0.18
CA LYS A 250 35.62 7.62 0.21
C LYS A 250 34.26 7.83 0.89
N GLY A 251 34.22 8.75 1.85
CA GLY A 251 33.01 9.21 2.50
C GLY A 251 32.92 10.73 2.53
N VAL A 252 31.76 11.26 2.93
CA VAL A 252 31.53 12.69 3.06
C VAL A 252 31.24 13.01 4.53
N VAL A 253 31.92 14.01 5.07
CA VAL A 253 31.72 14.52 6.43
C VAL A 253 31.33 15.99 6.41
N THR A 254 30.69 16.45 7.48
CA THR A 254 30.34 17.86 7.65
C THR A 254 31.52 18.64 8.23
N SER A 255 31.83 19.81 7.66
CA SER A 255 32.84 20.75 8.20
C SER A 255 32.23 21.88 9.03
N ARG A 256 30.91 21.93 9.11
CA ARG A 256 30.14 22.84 9.97
C ARG A 256 28.83 22.19 10.42
N PRO A 257 28.16 22.74 11.44
CA PRO A 257 26.79 22.38 11.76
C PRO A 257 25.85 22.73 10.59
N PHE A 258 24.87 21.86 10.35
CA PHE A 258 23.72 22.13 9.49
C PHE A 258 22.49 22.36 10.36
N HIS A 259 21.67 23.34 10.00
CA HIS A 259 20.38 23.55 10.64
C HIS A 259 19.36 22.54 10.10
N LYS A 260 18.32 22.29 10.89
CA LYS A 260 17.22 21.44 10.46
C LYS A 260 16.55 22.04 9.20
N ASN A 261 16.24 21.19 8.23
CA ASN A 261 15.68 21.54 6.90
C ASN A 261 16.65 22.33 5.99
N GLU A 262 17.89 22.54 6.41
CA GLU A 262 18.91 23.12 5.54
C GLU A 262 19.27 22.13 4.42
N VAL A 263 19.39 22.63 3.19
CA VAL A 263 19.81 21.82 2.05
C VAL A 263 21.28 21.43 2.20
N VAL A 264 21.54 20.13 2.20
CA VAL A 264 22.88 19.56 2.36
C VAL A 264 23.56 19.42 0.99
N CYS A 265 23.05 18.52 0.16
CA CYS A 265 23.42 18.35 -1.24
C CYS A 265 22.31 17.63 -2.02
N ASP A 266 22.37 17.66 -3.35
CA ASP A 266 21.56 16.78 -4.18
C ASP A 266 22.23 15.40 -4.34
N TYR A 267 21.44 14.42 -4.77
CA TYR A 267 21.99 13.20 -5.35
C TYR A 267 22.23 13.49 -6.84
N HIS A 268 23.42 13.99 -7.15
CA HIS A 268 23.73 14.47 -8.50
C HIS A 268 23.91 13.32 -9.50
N GLY A 269 23.30 13.45 -10.68
CA GLY A 269 23.45 12.48 -11.76
C GLY A 269 22.47 12.71 -12.90
N ASN A 270 22.56 11.85 -13.92
CA ASN A 270 21.68 11.89 -15.08
C ASN A 270 20.33 11.26 -14.74
N VAL A 271 19.23 11.95 -15.01
CA VAL A 271 17.89 11.39 -14.82
C VAL A 271 17.54 10.53 -16.03
N VAL A 272 17.39 9.23 -15.80
CA VAL A 272 17.02 8.21 -16.81
C VAL A 272 15.74 7.48 -16.41
N THR A 273 15.19 6.69 -17.33
CA THR A 273 14.04 5.83 -17.01
C THR A 273 14.43 4.71 -16.04
N ARG A 274 13.46 4.14 -15.31
CA ARG A 274 13.71 2.98 -14.45
C ARG A 274 14.31 1.79 -15.21
N ALA A 275 13.86 1.54 -16.44
CA ALA A 275 14.34 0.44 -17.26
C ALA A 275 15.81 0.63 -17.64
N GLU A 276 16.19 1.83 -18.08
CA GLU A 276 17.57 2.20 -18.39
C GLU A 276 18.47 2.08 -17.15
N GLY A 277 18.05 2.64 -16.01
CA GLY A 277 18.81 2.56 -14.76
C GLY A 277 19.06 1.10 -14.32
N ARG A 278 18.07 0.21 -14.49
CA ARG A 278 18.25 -1.23 -14.24
C ARG A 278 19.22 -1.88 -15.23
N ALA A 279 19.17 -1.50 -16.51
CA ALA A 279 20.07 -2.03 -17.52
C ALA A 279 21.52 -1.59 -17.28
N ILE A 280 21.73 -0.34 -16.87
CA ILE A 280 23.05 0.20 -16.49
C ILE A 280 23.56 -0.54 -15.24
N HIS A 281 22.74 -0.63 -14.20
CA HIS A 281 23.11 -1.32 -12.95
C HIS A 281 23.47 -2.79 -13.16
N LYS A 282 22.80 -3.49 -14.08
CA LYS A 282 23.10 -4.89 -14.42
C LYS A 282 24.43 -5.05 -15.18
N LYS A 283 24.91 -4.00 -15.85
CA LYS A 283 26.19 -4.01 -16.59
C LYS A 283 27.39 -3.60 -15.73
N SER A 284 27.15 -3.01 -14.55
CA SER A 284 28.21 -2.71 -13.58
C SER A 284 28.93 -4.00 -13.17
N LYS A 285 30.26 -3.94 -13.06
CA LYS A 285 31.07 -5.12 -12.76
C LYS A 285 30.81 -5.62 -11.34
N GLU A 286 31.01 -6.91 -11.11
CA GLU A 286 30.93 -7.50 -9.78
C GLU A 286 31.98 -6.82 -8.87
N GLY A 287 31.51 -6.16 -7.80
CA GLY A 287 32.33 -5.35 -6.90
C GLY A 287 32.29 -3.84 -7.15
N GLU A 288 31.70 -3.36 -8.23
CA GLU A 288 31.39 -1.92 -8.40
C GLU A 288 30.11 -1.56 -7.63
N MET A 289 30.22 -0.58 -6.73
CA MET A 289 29.06 -0.06 -5.99
C MET A 289 28.07 0.58 -6.98
N GLY A 290 26.80 0.20 -6.92
CA GLY A 290 25.78 0.78 -7.77
C GLY A 290 25.44 2.22 -7.36
N TYR A 291 25.81 3.20 -8.18
CA TYR A 291 25.50 4.61 -7.97
C TYR A 291 24.11 5.00 -8.55
N MET A 292 23.12 4.12 -8.38
CA MET A 292 21.76 4.29 -8.90
C MET A 292 20.79 4.67 -7.79
N PHE A 293 20.03 5.74 -8.00
CA PHE A 293 18.94 6.12 -7.09
C PHE A 293 17.58 6.05 -7.80
N PHE A 294 16.77 5.04 -7.47
CA PHE A 294 15.44 4.85 -8.06
C PHE A 294 14.36 5.61 -7.29
N PHE A 295 13.52 6.37 -8.00
CA PHE A 295 12.46 7.19 -7.41
C PHE A 295 11.20 7.23 -8.30
N LYS A 296 10.13 7.85 -7.80
CA LYS A 296 8.95 8.23 -8.60
C LYS A 296 8.85 9.75 -8.61
N ASP A 297 8.56 10.34 -9.76
CA ASP A 297 8.34 11.78 -9.86
C ASP A 297 6.95 12.21 -9.36
N ALA A 298 6.65 13.49 -9.46
CA ALA A 298 5.37 14.08 -9.03
C ALA A 298 4.16 13.49 -9.77
N GLN A 299 4.36 12.93 -10.98
CA GLN A 299 3.34 12.26 -11.78
C GLN A 299 3.26 10.75 -11.46
N GLY A 300 4.06 10.26 -10.51
CA GLY A 300 4.13 8.85 -10.13
C GLY A 300 4.94 7.99 -11.09
N VAL A 301 5.61 8.58 -12.09
CA VAL A 301 6.40 7.87 -13.10
C VAL A 301 7.73 7.44 -12.47
N ALA A 302 8.05 6.16 -12.61
CA ALA A 302 9.26 5.60 -12.03
C ALA A 302 10.52 5.96 -12.86
N LYS A 303 11.50 6.57 -12.19
CA LYS A 303 12.75 7.09 -12.76
C LYS A 303 13.96 6.60 -11.97
N CYS A 304 15.15 6.89 -12.49
CA CYS A 304 16.44 6.62 -11.84
C CYS A 304 17.36 7.83 -12.02
N ILE A 305 18.13 8.17 -11.00
CA ILE A 305 19.30 9.04 -11.13
C ILE A 305 20.52 8.14 -11.27
N ASP A 306 21.23 8.28 -12.38
CA ASP A 306 22.50 7.63 -12.67
C ASP A 306 23.66 8.56 -12.28
N ALA A 307 24.33 8.24 -11.18
CA ALA A 307 25.48 8.98 -10.68
C ALA A 307 26.83 8.31 -11.03
N THR A 308 26.87 7.36 -11.96
CA THR A 308 28.09 6.59 -12.31
C THR A 308 29.10 7.41 -13.09
N THR A 309 28.62 8.34 -13.94
CA THR A 309 29.44 9.08 -14.91
C THR A 309 29.46 10.59 -14.65
N SER A 310 28.65 11.07 -13.71
CA SER A 310 28.56 12.49 -13.37
C SER A 310 29.67 12.88 -12.42
N HIS A 311 30.73 13.48 -12.95
CA HIS A 311 31.70 14.20 -12.14
C HIS A 311 31.19 15.63 -11.91
N CYS A 312 31.07 16.05 -10.66
CA CYS A 312 30.93 17.46 -10.34
C CYS A 312 32.20 18.18 -10.81
N LYS A 313 32.06 19.23 -11.62
CA LYS A 313 33.18 20.08 -12.06
C LYS A 313 33.64 21.01 -10.94
#